data_AF-D4J993-F1
#
_entry.id   AF-D4J993-F1
#
_cell.length_a   1.000
_cell.length_b   1.000
_cell.length_c   1.000
_cell.angle_alpha   90.00
_cell.angle_beta   90.00
_cell.angle_gamma   90.00
#
_symmetry.space_group_name_H-M   'P 1'
#
loop_
_entity.id
_entity.type
_entity.pdbx_description
1 polymer ?
#
loop_
_entity_poly.entity_id
_entity_poly.type
_entity_poly.pdbx_seq_one_letter_code
_entity_poly.pdbx_strand_id
1 'polypeptide(L)'
;MILCFELTMPHANSWDNKWSGADSGHYIFKTSQAVSWKKKCQELDGKEWYYNWPDGWGATITANIVTAGEAAKLRKRNTGFCGYDWMVRDILAFGEIQER
;
A
#
# COMPACT_ATOMS: atom_id res chain seq x y z
N MET A 1 5.79 6.31 15.07
CA MET A 1 5.56 5.08 14.28
C MET A 1 5.06 5.51 12.93
N ILE A 2 5.71 5.06 11.85
CA ILE A 2 5.30 5.37 10.48
C ILE A 2 4.71 4.09 9.92
N LEU A 3 3.45 4.14 9.51
CA LEU A 3 2.85 3.02 8.80
C LEU A 3 3.16 3.19 7.32
N CYS A 4 3.85 2.23 6.74
CA CYS A 4 4.17 2.17 5.33
C CYS A 4 3.25 1.17 4.65
N PHE A 5 2.55 1.63 3.63
CA PHE A 5 1.79 0.79 2.71
C PHE A 5 2.62 0.65 1.45
N GLU A 6 2.99 -0.58 1.09
CA GLU A 6 3.59 -0.93 -0.19
C GLU A 6 2.51 -1.45 -1.12
N LEU A 7 2.49 -0.97 -2.35
CA LEU A 7 1.62 -1.48 -3.42
C LEU A 7 2.45 -2.30 -4.39
N THR A 8 2.02 -3.53 -4.62
CA THR A 8 2.58 -4.44 -5.63
C THR A 8 1.45 -4.91 -6.54
N MET A 9 1.71 -5.08 -7.84
CA MET A 9 0.75 -5.69 -8.77
C MET A 9 1.38 -6.87 -9.48
N PRO A 10 1.29 -8.08 -8.89
CA PRO A 10 1.82 -9.28 -9.52
C PRO A 10 0.98 -9.76 -10.70
N HIS A 11 -0.31 -9.40 -10.79
CA HIS A 11 -1.20 -9.75 -11.90
C HIS A 11 -1.56 -8.51 -12.72
N ALA A 12 -0.79 -8.23 -13.77
CA ALA A 12 -1.12 -7.20 -14.73
C ALA A 12 -1.56 -7.85 -16.04
N ASN A 13 -2.83 -7.66 -16.43
CA ASN A 13 -3.37 -8.14 -17.71
C ASN A 13 -2.94 -7.22 -18.87
N SER A 14 -1.64 -6.96 -18.94
CA SER A 14 -0.99 -6.16 -19.97
C SER A 14 -0.16 -7.09 -20.85
N TRP A 15 0.08 -6.72 -22.11
CA TRP A 15 0.79 -7.57 -23.08
C TRP A 15 2.21 -8.00 -22.64
N ASP A 16 2.85 -7.23 -21.73
CA ASP A 16 4.17 -7.54 -21.14
C ASP A 16 4.07 -8.28 -19.78
N ASN A 17 2.86 -8.60 -19.29
CA ASN A 17 2.59 -9.05 -17.91
C ASN A 17 3.12 -8.11 -16.81
N LYS A 18 3.44 -6.86 -17.16
CA LYS A 18 3.95 -5.86 -16.23
C LYS A 18 3.06 -4.63 -16.23
N TRP A 19 2.84 -4.11 -15.03
CA TRP A 19 2.26 -2.79 -14.86
C TRP A 19 3.35 -1.71 -15.00
N SER A 20 3.02 -0.60 -15.66
CA SER A 20 3.81 0.62 -15.70
C SER A 20 4.07 1.15 -14.29
N GLY A 21 5.27 0.87 -13.76
CA GLY A 21 5.65 1.19 -12.38
C GLY A 21 6.21 0.00 -11.60
N ALA A 22 6.12 -1.23 -12.10
CA ALA A 22 6.58 -2.44 -11.39
C ALA A 22 8.07 -2.44 -10.97
N ASP A 23 8.91 -1.68 -11.67
CA ASP A 23 10.34 -1.51 -11.32
C ASP A 23 10.57 -0.47 -10.20
N SER A 24 9.55 0.33 -9.93
CA SER A 24 9.54 1.39 -8.92
C SER A 24 8.80 0.97 -7.66
N GLY A 25 9.28 1.45 -6.52
CA GLY A 25 8.58 1.26 -5.26
C GLY A 25 7.37 2.19 -5.18
N HIS A 26 6.20 1.62 -4.90
CA HIS A 26 4.98 2.39 -4.66
C HIS A 26 4.66 2.38 -3.19
N TYR A 27 4.98 3.47 -2.49
CA TYR A 27 4.88 3.55 -1.04
C TYR A 27 4.00 4.72 -0.58
N ILE A 28 3.07 4.45 0.34
CA ILE A 28 2.35 5.48 1.10
C ILE A 28 2.79 5.44 2.56
N PHE A 29 3.28 6.57 3.05
CA PHE A 29 3.67 6.73 4.45
C PHE A 29 2.61 7.52 5.19
N LYS A 30 2.02 6.93 6.22
CA LYS A 30 1.07 7.60 7.10
C LYS A 30 1.63 7.71 8.51
N THR A 31 1.58 8.92 9.05
CA THR A 31 2.03 9.24 10.41
C THR A 31 0.90 9.96 11.13
N SER A 32 0.52 9.49 12.30
CA SER A 32 -0.42 10.20 13.17
C SER A 32 0.03 10.07 14.62
N GLN A 33 -0.27 11.11 15.40
CA GLN A 33 0.04 11.21 16.82
C GLN A 33 -1.09 10.65 17.71
N ALA A 34 -2.21 10.25 17.12
CA ALA A 34 -3.35 9.75 17.87
C ALA A 34 -3.03 8.41 18.58
N VAL A 35 -3.54 8.24 19.81
CA VAL A 35 -3.37 7.00 20.58
C VAL A 35 -4.07 5.82 19.88
N SER A 36 -5.25 6.07 19.32
CA SER A 36 -5.99 5.10 18.49
C SER A 36 -5.22 4.68 17.23
N TRP A 37 -4.37 5.56 16.70
CA TRP A 37 -3.53 5.26 15.54
C TRP A 37 -2.42 4.26 15.87
N LYS A 38 -1.82 4.33 17.06
CA LYS A 38 -0.81 3.33 17.47
C LYS A 38 -1.41 1.92 17.49
N LYS A 39 -2.63 1.79 18.01
CA LYS A 39 -3.35 0.51 18.05
C LYS A 39 -3.68 0.02 16.65
N LYS A 40 -4.25 0.89 15.80
CA LYS A 40 -4.49 0.57 14.38
C LYS A 40 -3.21 0.17 13.63
N CYS A 41 -2.09 0.88 13.84
CA CYS A 41 -0.83 0.51 13.23
C CYS A 41 -0.41 -0.90 13.61
N GLN A 42 -0.50 -1.26 14.90
CA GLN A 42 -0.17 -2.62 15.36
C GLN A 42 -1.15 -3.66 14.80
N GLU A 43 -2.42 -3.31 14.61
CA GLU A 43 -3.41 -4.20 14.00
C GLU A 43 -3.23 -4.38 12.49
N LEU A 44 -2.62 -3.40 11.81
CA LEU A 44 -2.36 -3.41 10.37
C LEU A 44 -0.94 -3.89 10.04
N ASP A 45 -0.04 -3.94 11.00
CA ASP A 45 1.34 -4.40 10.82
C ASP A 45 1.39 -5.85 10.37
N GLY A 46 2.08 -6.10 9.25
CA GLY A 46 2.19 -7.44 8.65
C GLY A 46 0.92 -7.92 7.94
N LYS A 47 -0.11 -7.07 7.78
CA LYS A 47 -1.28 -7.42 6.98
C LYS A 47 -1.05 -7.09 5.51
N GLU A 48 -1.55 -7.98 4.67
CA GLU A 48 -1.65 -7.79 3.23
C GLU A 48 -3.12 -7.84 2.81
N TRP A 49 -3.46 -7.04 1.81
CA TRP A 49 -4.77 -7.02 1.17
C TRP A 49 -4.57 -7.23 -0.31
N TYR A 50 -5.17 -8.29 -0.83
CA TYR A 50 -5.22 -8.55 -2.26
C TYR A 50 -6.56 -8.08 -2.83
N TYR A 51 -6.49 -7.42 -3.97
CA TYR A 51 -7.63 -6.91 -4.70
C TYR A 51 -7.52 -7.35 -6.15
N ASN A 52 -8.50 -8.11 -6.65
CA ASN A 52 -8.59 -8.48 -8.05
C ASN A 52 -9.70 -7.67 -8.74
N TRP A 53 -9.38 -7.11 -9.89
CA TRP A 53 -10.37 -6.55 -10.79
C TRP A 53 -10.92 -7.63 -11.73
N PRO A 54 -12.20 -7.52 -12.14
CA PRO A 54 -12.80 -8.42 -13.12
C PRO A 54 -12.09 -8.37 -14.49
N ASP A 55 -11.40 -7.27 -14.79
CA ASP A 55 -10.55 -7.10 -15.98
C ASP A 55 -9.25 -7.93 -15.98
N GLY A 56 -9.02 -8.74 -14.94
CA GLY A 56 -7.84 -9.61 -14.80
C GLY A 56 -6.62 -8.90 -14.22
N TRP A 57 -6.78 -7.66 -13.73
CA TRP A 57 -5.75 -6.96 -12.98
C TRP A 57 -5.82 -7.38 -11.50
N GLY A 58 -4.70 -7.33 -10.79
CA GLY A 58 -4.61 -7.65 -9.38
C GLY A 58 -3.57 -6.81 -8.65
N ALA A 59 -3.99 -6.16 -7.57
CA ALA A 59 -3.14 -5.36 -6.70
C ALA A 59 -3.08 -5.94 -5.29
N THR A 60 -1.88 -5.95 -4.73
CA THR A 60 -1.62 -6.33 -3.35
C THR A 60 -1.08 -5.11 -2.61
N ILE A 61 -1.75 -4.74 -1.51
CA ILE A 61 -1.24 -3.73 -0.57
C ILE A 61 -0.74 -4.42 0.67
N THR A 62 0.49 -4.13 1.07
CA THR A 62 1.10 -4.66 2.29
C THR A 62 1.37 -3.52 3.26
N ALA A 63 0.92 -3.64 4.51
CA ALA A 63 1.19 -2.66 5.56
C ALA A 63 2.29 -3.14 6.49
N ASN A 64 3.29 -2.30 6.70
CA ASN A 64 4.39 -2.56 7.63
C ASN A 64 4.73 -1.29 8.41
N ILE A 65 4.97 -1.43 9.72
CA ILE A 65 5.49 -0.35 10.55
C ILE A 65 6.98 -0.19 10.28
N VAL A 66 7.36 0.99 9.81
CA VAL A 66 8.75 1.32 9.53
C VAL A 66 9.24 2.44 10.45
N THR A 67 10.56 2.46 10.67
CA THR A 67 11.23 3.57 11.36
C THR A 67 11.41 4.76 10.43
N ALA A 68 11.73 5.93 10.98
CA ALA A 68 11.98 7.12 10.16
C ALA A 68 13.15 6.94 9.17
N GLY A 69 14.17 6.17 9.53
CA GLY A 69 15.31 5.87 8.65
C GLY A 69 14.93 5.00 7.46
N GLU A 70 14.16 3.94 7.70
CA GLU A 70 13.61 3.06 6.66
C GLU A 70 12.65 3.82 5.74
N ALA A 71 11.72 4.58 6.33
CA ALA A 71 10.79 5.41 5.57
C ALA A 71 11.51 6.42 4.67
N ALA A 72 12.61 7.03 5.12
CA ALA A 72 13.39 7.95 4.29
C ALA A 72 14.03 7.26 3.08
N LYS A 73 14.51 6.02 3.23
CA LYS A 73 15.04 5.23 2.12
C LYS A 73 13.94 4.84 1.13
N LEU A 74 12.81 4.35 1.64
CA LEU A 74 11.67 3.95 0.81
C LEU A 74 11.05 5.16 0.10
N ARG A 75 10.98 6.34 0.74
CA ARG A 75 10.56 7.59 0.10
C ARG A 75 11.43 7.99 -1.07
N LYS A 76 12.74 7.72 -1.05
CA LYS A 76 13.63 7.98 -2.19
C LYS A 76 13.35 7.07 -3.38
N ARG A 77 12.87 5.85 -3.13
CA ARG A 77 12.45 4.89 -4.15
C ARG A 77 10.99 5.04 -4.55
N ASN A 78 10.24 5.91 -3.86
CA ASN A 78 8.81 6.07 -4.05
C ASN A 78 8.53 6.90 -5.31
N THR A 79 7.96 6.27 -6.33
CA THR A 79 7.61 6.95 -7.58
C THR A 79 6.15 7.43 -7.58
N GLY A 80 5.47 7.37 -6.41
CA GLY A 80 4.09 7.78 -6.21
C GLY A 80 3.11 6.62 -6.37
N PHE A 81 1.94 6.67 -5.73
CA PHE A 81 1.03 5.53 -5.61
C PHE A 81 0.06 5.35 -6.80
N CYS A 82 0.43 5.89 -7.97
CA CYS A 82 -0.27 5.77 -9.26
C CYS A 82 -1.82 5.85 -9.23
N GLY A 83 -2.40 6.66 -8.33
CA GLY A 83 -3.86 6.82 -8.22
C GLY A 83 -4.59 5.72 -7.43
N TYR A 84 -3.87 4.79 -6.79
CA TYR A 84 -4.44 3.76 -5.89
C TYR A 84 -4.47 4.21 -4.43
N ASP A 85 -4.35 5.52 -4.18
CA ASP A 85 -4.44 6.09 -2.83
C ASP A 85 -5.78 5.79 -2.16
N TRP A 86 -6.84 5.60 -2.96
CA TRP A 86 -8.17 5.21 -2.46
C TRP A 86 -8.15 3.87 -1.73
N MET A 87 -7.38 2.88 -2.17
CA MET A 87 -7.28 1.59 -1.49
C MET A 87 -6.73 1.73 -0.06
N VAL A 88 -5.69 2.55 0.11
CA VAL A 88 -5.15 2.84 1.45
C VAL A 88 -6.19 3.61 2.28
N ARG A 89 -7.01 4.46 1.67
CA ARG A 89 -8.10 5.14 2.39
C ARG A 89 -9.16 4.15 2.88
N ASP A 90 -9.56 3.18 2.06
CA ASP A 90 -10.50 2.14 2.45
C ASP A 90 -9.93 1.24 3.55
N ILE A 91 -8.68 0.79 3.43
CA ILE A 91 -8.01 0.01 4.50
C ILE A 91 -7.96 0.81 5.81
N LEU A 92 -7.73 2.13 5.76
CA LEU A 92 -7.69 2.96 6.95
C LEU A 92 -9.08 3.23 7.56
N ALA A 93 -10.10 3.33 6.72
CA ALA A 93 -11.48 3.59 7.12
C ALA A 93 -12.18 2.33 7.63
N PHE A 94 -12.14 1.26 6.85
CA PHE A 94 -12.90 0.02 7.04
C PHE A 94 -12.03 -1.15 7.48
N GLY A 95 -10.72 -1.14 7.21
CA GLY A 95 -9.82 -2.27 7.50
C GLY A 95 -9.71 -3.28 6.35
N GLU A 96 -10.36 -3.01 5.22
CA GLU A 96 -10.42 -3.85 4.03
C GLU A 96 -10.46 -2.95 2.78
N ILE A 97 -10.07 -3.49 1.63
CA ILE A 97 -10.23 -2.80 0.34
C ILE A 97 -11.67 -3.05 -0.12
N GLN A 98 -12.46 -1.99 -0.26
CA GLN A 98 -13.82 -2.09 -0.77
C GLN A 98 -13.81 -2.38 -2.28
N GLU A 99 -14.60 -3.36 -2.70
CA GLU A 99 -14.84 -3.65 -4.12
C GLU A 99 -15.62 -2.51 -4.78
N ARG A 100 -15.10 -1.99 -5.89
CA ARG A 100 -15.70 -0.93 -6.69
C ARG A 100 -15.79 -1.33 -8.15
#